data_AF-A0A3M3GDD7-F1
#
_entry.id   AF-A0A3M3GDD7-F1
#
_cell.length_a   1.000
_cell.length_b   1.000
_cell.length_c   1.000
_cell.angle_alpha   90.00
_cell.angle_beta   90.00
_cell.angle_gamma   90.00
#
_symmetry.space_group_name_H-M   'P 1'
#
loop_
_entity.id
_entity.type
_entity.pdbx_description
1 polymer ?
#
loop_
_entity_poly.entity_id
_entity_poly.type
_entity_poly.pdbx_seq_one_letter_code
_entity_poly.pdbx_strand_id
1 'polypeptide(L)'
;MKRAFDLPETIVASVCGGSLLLAMAGLLEKRNAVTHHFGMPMLATLGACPVNARVVDDGNFVSSGGVTSGLDLALYLVEHMLGSQIALSIEVLFEYERRGTVWNARGMTPLSWHQASDIDQQHGIAEPQNLMVVSNEGRDFVGDWDVEISTPIGDMKVRLSILIADGLLQGTATQGGDTVPLDSVQICGDQLCWSQLVRKPLKLTLNFAVRTSLNTMNGTAKAGSLPASRLTGNRVD
;
A
#
# COMPACT_ATOMS: atom_id res chain seq x y z
N MET A 1 -7.93 -8.37 29.69
CA MET A 1 -7.33 -7.59 28.57
C MET A 1 -6.92 -6.19 29.02
N LYS A 2 -7.83 -5.35 29.54
CA LYS A 2 -7.48 -4.00 30.05
C LYS A 2 -6.29 -3.99 31.03
N ARG A 3 -6.31 -4.88 32.04
CA ARG A 3 -5.20 -5.04 32.99
C ARG A 3 -3.83 -5.32 32.33
N ALA A 4 -3.79 -6.00 31.18
CA ALA A 4 -2.53 -6.26 30.48
C ALA A 4 -1.99 -4.99 29.81
N PHE A 5 -2.86 -4.11 29.29
CA PHE A 5 -2.46 -2.81 28.74
C PHE A 5 -1.96 -1.83 29.82
N ASP A 6 -2.41 -2.00 31.06
CA ASP A 6 -2.00 -1.18 32.20
C ASP A 6 -0.62 -1.58 32.76
N LEU A 7 -0.06 -2.72 32.35
CA LEU A 7 1.24 -3.21 32.79
C LEU A 7 2.31 -2.90 31.74
N PRO A 8 3.33 -2.06 32.06
CA PRO A 8 4.34 -1.67 31.07
C PRO A 8 5.23 -2.84 30.62
N GLU A 9 5.45 -3.82 31.48
CA GLU A 9 6.26 -5.02 31.19
C GLU A 9 5.50 -6.09 30.39
N THR A 10 4.20 -5.89 30.15
CA THR A 10 3.37 -6.86 29.42
C THR A 10 3.17 -6.41 27.99
N ILE A 11 3.67 -7.20 27.05
CA ILE A 11 3.40 -7.00 25.62
C ILE A 11 2.09 -7.68 25.27
N VAL A 12 1.13 -6.91 24.75
CA VAL A 12 -0.09 -7.45 24.14
C VAL A 12 0.14 -7.60 22.65
N ALA A 13 0.03 -8.84 22.16
CA ALA A 13 0.16 -9.16 20.75
C ALA A 13 -1.19 -9.47 20.11
N SER A 14 -1.38 -9.11 18.84
CA SER A 14 -2.56 -9.54 18.06
C SER A 14 -2.20 -9.83 16.60
N VAL A 15 -2.96 -10.73 15.99
CA VAL A 15 -2.79 -11.14 14.59
C VAL A 15 -4.13 -11.03 13.88
N CYS A 16 -4.12 -10.64 12.61
CA CYS A 16 -5.31 -10.61 11.75
C CYS A 16 -6.40 -9.70 12.35
N GLY A 17 -7.64 -10.19 12.46
CA GLY A 17 -8.75 -9.45 13.05
C GLY A 17 -8.63 -9.22 14.56
N GLY A 18 -7.59 -9.74 15.24
CA GLY A 18 -7.44 -9.59 16.69
C GLY A 18 -7.34 -8.13 17.15
N SER A 19 -6.68 -7.27 16.37
CA SER A 19 -6.59 -5.83 16.66
C SER A 19 -7.94 -5.11 16.52
N LEU A 20 -8.86 -5.59 15.67
CA LEU A 20 -10.22 -5.04 15.62
C LEU A 20 -10.99 -5.28 16.92
N LEU A 21 -10.87 -6.48 17.50
CA LEU A 21 -11.52 -6.78 18.79
C LEU A 21 -10.99 -5.87 19.91
N LEU A 22 -9.69 -5.59 19.90
CA LEU A 22 -9.05 -4.66 20.84
C LEU A 22 -9.52 -3.22 20.61
N ALA A 23 -9.63 -2.78 19.36
CA ALA A 23 -10.13 -1.44 19.02
C ALA A 23 -11.60 -1.28 19.42
N MET A 24 -12.45 -2.29 19.18
CA MET A 24 -13.85 -2.30 19.63
C MET A 24 -13.99 -2.21 21.15
N ALA A 25 -13.02 -2.73 21.90
CA ALA A 25 -12.95 -2.61 23.35
C ALA A 25 -12.42 -1.24 23.82
N GLY A 26 -12.13 -0.31 22.91
CA GLY A 26 -11.57 1.02 23.21
C GLY A 26 -10.11 0.99 23.65
N LEU A 27 -9.39 -0.11 23.43
CA LEU A 27 -8.02 -0.28 23.93
C LEU A 27 -6.95 0.27 22.98
N LEU A 28 -7.33 0.60 21.73
CA LEU A 28 -6.40 1.04 20.68
C LEU A 28 -6.61 2.51 20.27
N GLU A 29 -7.30 3.32 21.06
CA GLU A 29 -7.52 4.72 20.73
C GLU A 29 -6.18 5.47 20.58
N LYS A 30 -5.97 6.08 19.40
CA LYS A 30 -4.74 6.78 18.96
C LYS A 30 -3.48 5.91 18.92
N ARG A 31 -3.59 4.59 19.06
CA ARG A 31 -2.48 3.64 18.98
C ARG A 31 -2.20 3.29 17.52
N ASN A 32 -0.93 3.11 17.17
CA ASN A 32 -0.56 2.60 15.85
C ASN A 32 -0.83 1.09 15.79
N ALA A 33 -1.51 0.63 14.75
CA ALA A 33 -1.89 -0.78 14.65
C ALA A 33 -2.03 -1.24 13.20
N VAL A 34 -1.89 -2.54 12.99
CA VAL A 34 -2.30 -3.23 11.75
C VAL A 34 -3.33 -4.32 12.08
N THR A 35 -4.21 -4.59 11.11
CA THR A 35 -5.14 -5.73 11.13
C THR A 35 -5.11 -6.44 9.76
N HIS A 36 -5.96 -7.44 9.58
CA HIS A 36 -6.21 -8.00 8.25
C HIS A 36 -6.57 -6.88 7.25
N HIS A 37 -6.09 -6.93 6.02
CA HIS A 37 -6.27 -5.83 5.05
C HIS A 37 -7.74 -5.42 4.85
N PHE A 38 -8.69 -6.37 4.85
CA PHE A 38 -10.13 -6.07 4.82
C PHE A 38 -10.67 -5.30 6.06
N GLY A 39 -9.96 -5.39 7.18
CA GLY A 39 -10.32 -4.74 8.44
C GLY A 39 -9.71 -3.35 8.64
N MET A 40 -8.76 -2.92 7.81
CA MET A 40 -8.04 -1.66 8.00
C MET A 40 -8.96 -0.41 8.06
N PRO A 41 -10.00 -0.26 7.22
CA PRO A 41 -10.92 0.87 7.32
C PRO A 41 -11.70 0.90 8.64
N MET A 42 -12.12 -0.28 9.12
CA MET A 42 -12.83 -0.42 10.40
C MET A 42 -11.90 -0.12 11.57
N LEU A 43 -10.64 -0.52 11.50
CA LEU A 43 -9.62 -0.23 12.52
C LEU A 43 -9.46 1.29 12.71
N ALA A 44 -9.42 2.05 11.61
CA ALA A 44 -9.40 3.52 11.64
C ALA A 44 -10.66 4.11 12.29
N THR A 45 -11.83 3.56 11.92
CA THR A 45 -13.14 4.01 12.40
C THR A 45 -13.28 3.83 13.91
N LEU A 46 -12.63 2.80 14.48
CA LEU A 46 -12.59 2.50 15.91
C LEU A 46 -11.52 3.29 16.69
N GLY A 47 -10.88 4.29 16.06
CA GLY A 47 -10.01 5.25 16.73
C GLY A 47 -8.52 4.88 16.77
N ALA A 48 -8.11 3.74 16.19
CA ALA A 48 -6.70 3.42 16.03
C ALA A 48 -6.10 4.16 14.81
N CYS A 49 -4.77 4.26 14.77
CA CYS A 49 -3.99 4.80 13.66
C CYS A 49 -3.51 3.62 12.78
N PRO A 50 -4.16 3.31 11.64
CA PRO A 50 -3.78 2.15 10.85
C PRO A 50 -2.45 2.39 10.14
N VAL A 51 -1.53 1.43 10.26
CA VAL A 51 -0.25 1.44 9.57
C VAL A 51 -0.22 0.28 8.59
N ASN A 52 0.07 0.55 7.32
CA ASN A 52 0.23 -0.48 6.31
C ASN A 52 1.63 -1.11 6.39
N ALA A 53 1.83 -1.96 7.39
CA ALA A 53 3.05 -2.73 7.61
C ALA A 53 2.69 -4.18 7.95
N ARG A 54 3.64 -5.11 7.76
CA ARG A 54 3.40 -6.52 8.10
C ARG A 54 3.27 -6.72 9.62
N VAL A 55 4.11 -6.03 10.37
CA VAL A 55 4.12 -5.96 11.83
C VAL A 55 4.28 -4.50 12.25
N VAL A 56 3.50 -4.09 13.23
CA VAL A 56 3.50 -2.75 13.83
C VAL A 56 3.77 -2.90 15.31
N ASP A 57 4.87 -2.29 15.78
CA ASP A 57 5.22 -2.15 17.19
C ASP A 57 4.90 -0.73 17.65
N ASP A 58 3.99 -0.63 18.62
CA ASP A 58 3.58 0.60 19.28
C ASP A 58 3.84 0.51 20.80
N GLY A 59 4.99 -0.01 21.19
CA GLY A 59 5.41 -0.16 22.58
C GLY A 59 4.86 -1.43 23.22
N ASN A 60 4.02 -1.30 24.26
CA ASN A 60 3.43 -2.46 24.95
C ASN A 60 2.30 -3.16 24.15
N PHE A 61 2.05 -2.72 22.92
CA PHE A 61 1.14 -3.36 21.98
C PHE A 61 1.85 -3.59 20.65
N VAL A 62 1.80 -4.82 20.15
CA VAL A 62 2.36 -5.20 18.85
C VAL A 62 1.28 -5.92 18.06
N SER A 63 1.12 -5.57 16.79
CA SER A 63 0.09 -6.18 15.94
C SER A 63 0.68 -6.62 14.60
N SER A 64 0.10 -7.67 14.01
CA SER A 64 0.39 -8.09 12.65
C SER A 64 -0.86 -8.26 11.81
N GLY A 65 -0.68 -8.10 10.49
CA GLY A 65 -1.74 -8.13 9.49
C GLY A 65 -2.31 -9.53 9.25
N GLY A 66 -2.22 -10.05 8.02
CA GLY A 66 -2.82 -11.36 7.66
C GLY A 66 -2.34 -12.53 8.52
N VAL A 67 -3.07 -13.65 8.50
CA VAL A 67 -2.83 -14.82 9.40
C VAL A 67 -1.36 -15.25 9.46
N THR A 68 -0.70 -15.38 8.31
CA THR A 68 0.70 -15.84 8.23
C THR A 68 1.71 -14.82 8.74
N SER A 69 1.34 -13.54 8.87
CA SER A 69 2.20 -12.52 9.50
C SER A 69 2.33 -12.71 11.02
N GLY A 70 1.57 -13.63 11.61
CA GLY A 70 1.78 -14.09 12.98
C GLY A 70 3.15 -14.75 13.20
N LEU A 71 3.74 -15.38 12.18
CA LEU A 71 5.08 -15.98 12.27
C LEU A 71 6.16 -14.90 12.39
N ASP A 72 6.07 -13.86 11.55
CA ASP A 72 6.99 -12.71 11.61
C ASP A 72 6.87 -11.95 12.93
N LEU A 73 5.64 -11.81 13.44
CA LEU A 73 5.39 -11.25 14.77
C LEU A 73 6.04 -12.09 15.87
N ALA A 74 5.88 -13.42 15.82
CA ALA A 74 6.47 -14.31 16.82
C ALA A 74 8.00 -14.22 16.81
N LEU A 75 8.62 -14.23 15.63
CA LEU A 75 10.07 -14.06 15.51
C LEU A 75 10.54 -12.69 15.96
N TYR A 76 9.79 -11.63 15.66
CA TYR A 76 10.09 -10.29 16.16
C TYR A 76 10.07 -10.24 17.70
N LEU A 77 9.06 -10.84 18.33
CA LEU A 77 8.96 -10.88 19.78
C LEU A 77 10.09 -11.70 20.41
N VAL A 78 10.47 -12.83 19.80
CA VAL A 78 11.64 -13.61 20.23
C VAL A 78 12.91 -12.77 20.14
N GLU A 79 13.14 -12.11 19.00
CA GLU A 79 14.30 -11.24 18.80
C GLU A 79 14.33 -10.12 19.84
N HIS A 80 13.19 -9.48 20.11
CA HIS A 80 13.07 -8.40 21.07
C HIS A 80 13.34 -8.86 22.52
N MET A 81 12.85 -10.04 22.90
CA MET A 81 12.91 -10.53 24.28
C MET A 81 14.19 -11.32 24.60
N LEU A 82 14.72 -12.04 23.61
CA LEU A 82 15.80 -13.02 23.78
C LEU A 82 17.03 -12.72 22.92
N GLY A 83 16.95 -11.76 22.00
CA GLY A 83 18.04 -11.36 21.12
C GLY A 83 18.11 -12.16 19.81
N SER A 84 18.90 -11.63 18.87
CA SER A 84 18.98 -12.12 17.49
C SER A 84 19.55 -13.53 17.34
N GLN A 85 20.43 -13.98 18.24
CA GLN A 85 21.01 -15.33 18.17
C GLN A 85 19.94 -16.42 18.34
N ILE A 86 18.99 -16.21 19.27
CA ILE A 86 17.89 -17.14 19.52
C ILE A 86 16.87 -17.04 18.39
N ALA A 87 16.52 -15.83 17.95
CA ALA A 87 15.61 -15.64 16.81
C ALA A 87 16.12 -16.35 15.55
N LEU A 88 17.40 -16.16 15.20
CA LEU A 88 18.04 -16.82 14.05
C LEU A 88 18.05 -18.34 14.20
N SER A 89 18.28 -18.86 15.41
CA SER A 89 18.24 -20.32 15.66
C SER A 89 16.84 -20.90 15.40
N ILE A 90 15.78 -20.15 15.73
CA ILE A 90 14.39 -20.54 15.44
C ILE A 90 14.10 -20.44 13.93
N GLU A 91 14.53 -19.37 13.26
CA GLU A 91 14.40 -19.25 11.81
C GLU A 91 15.03 -20.44 11.07
N VAL A 92 16.24 -20.83 11.46
CA VAL A 92 16.92 -22.01 10.91
C VAL A 92 16.17 -23.30 11.21
N LEU A 93 15.70 -23.49 12.45
CA LEU A 93 14.97 -24.70 12.86
C LEU A 93 13.65 -24.87 12.08
N PHE A 94 12.95 -23.77 11.81
CA PHE A 94 11.66 -23.78 11.11
C PHE A 94 11.81 -23.58 9.59
N GLU A 95 13.02 -23.41 9.08
CA GLU A 95 13.32 -23.03 7.69
C GLU A 95 12.47 -21.85 7.23
N TYR A 96 12.37 -20.82 8.08
CA TYR A 96 11.51 -19.67 7.86
C TYR A 96 12.30 -18.37 7.96
N GLU A 97 12.26 -17.55 6.92
CA GLU A 97 12.85 -16.22 6.88
C GLU A 97 11.79 -15.15 7.14
N ARG A 98 11.99 -14.31 8.17
CA ARG A 98 11.09 -13.20 8.50
C ARG A 98 11.05 -12.18 7.36
N ARG A 99 9.84 -11.78 6.97
CA ARG A 99 9.60 -10.84 5.87
C ARG A 99 9.37 -9.42 6.38
N GLY A 100 10.05 -8.47 5.75
CA GLY A 100 9.78 -7.03 5.90
C GLY A 100 10.28 -6.41 7.20
N THR A 101 10.31 -5.08 7.22
CA THR A 101 10.72 -4.28 8.38
C THR A 101 9.55 -4.11 9.34
N VAL A 102 9.80 -4.31 10.64
CA VAL A 102 8.82 -3.98 11.67
C VAL A 102 8.72 -2.46 11.78
N TRP A 103 7.52 -1.94 11.57
CA TRP A 103 7.28 -0.51 11.69
C TRP A 103 7.15 -0.13 13.17
N ASN A 104 7.77 0.98 13.56
CA ASN A 104 7.49 1.68 14.82
C ASN A 104 7.67 3.18 14.62
N ALA A 105 7.10 3.99 15.51
CA ALA A 105 7.10 5.45 15.38
C ALA A 105 8.44 6.12 15.75
N ARG A 106 9.50 5.36 16.07
CA ARG A 106 10.80 5.92 16.45
C ARG A 106 11.67 6.18 15.22
N GLY A 107 12.53 7.19 15.34
CA GLY A 107 13.48 7.56 14.31
C GLY A 107 13.06 8.81 13.55
N MET A 108 13.82 9.12 12.51
CA MET A 108 13.56 10.27 11.64
C MET A 108 12.32 9.99 10.78
N THR A 109 11.45 10.99 10.64
CA THR A 109 10.38 10.91 9.63
C THR A 109 11.02 10.77 8.26
N PRO A 110 10.62 9.78 7.44
CA PRO A 110 11.15 9.64 6.09
C PRO A 110 10.93 10.95 5.32
N LEU A 111 11.99 11.44 4.69
CA LEU A 111 11.84 12.51 3.71
C LEU A 111 10.88 12.01 2.63
N SER A 112 9.98 12.87 2.17
CA SER A 112 9.34 12.62 0.89
C SER A 112 10.45 12.42 -0.13
N TRP A 113 10.41 11.34 -0.89
CA TRP A 113 11.38 11.11 -1.97
C TRP A 113 11.31 12.21 -3.04
N HIS A 114 10.23 13.00 -3.09
CA HIS A 114 10.13 14.24 -3.87
C HIS A 114 10.87 15.45 -3.23
N GLN A 115 11.20 15.38 -1.94
CA GLN A 115 11.94 16.42 -1.21
C GLN A 115 13.42 16.07 -1.06
N ALA A 116 13.78 14.79 -1.15
CA ALA A 116 15.17 14.33 -1.09
C ALA A 116 15.97 14.70 -2.35
N SER A 117 15.32 14.79 -3.52
CA SER A 117 15.92 15.21 -4.79
C SER A 117 16.49 16.64 -4.76
N ASP A 118 15.99 17.49 -3.85
CA ASP A 118 16.51 18.85 -3.67
C ASP A 118 17.82 18.88 -2.86
N ILE A 119 18.08 17.86 -2.04
CA ILE A 119 19.28 17.75 -1.20
C ILE A 119 20.48 17.26 -2.02
N ASP A 120 20.26 16.29 -2.92
CA ASP A 120 21.33 15.75 -3.78
C ASP A 120 21.87 16.78 -4.78
N GLN A 121 21.04 17.71 -5.25
CA GLN A 121 21.49 18.82 -6.11
C GLN A 121 22.46 19.77 -5.40
N GLN A 122 22.46 19.80 -4.07
CA GLN A 122 23.27 20.75 -3.31
C GLN A 122 24.65 20.22 -2.92
N HIS A 123 24.90 18.90 -2.93
CA HIS A 123 26.12 18.30 -2.38
C HIS A 123 26.96 17.45 -3.35
N GLY A 124 26.59 17.39 -4.63
CA GLY A 124 27.52 17.01 -5.71
C GLY A 124 28.13 15.61 -5.60
N ILE A 125 27.43 14.66 -5.00
CA ILE A 125 27.84 13.25 -5.00
C ILE A 125 27.29 12.63 -6.28
N ALA A 126 28.16 12.40 -7.26
CA ALA A 126 27.78 11.69 -8.49
C ALA A 126 27.31 10.27 -8.15
N GLU A 127 26.09 9.93 -8.57
CA GLU A 127 25.50 8.60 -8.37
C GLU A 127 26.37 7.50 -9.03
N PRO A 128 26.67 6.39 -8.33
CA PRO A 128 27.16 5.19 -8.99
C PRO A 128 26.01 4.56 -9.80
N GLN A 129 26.26 4.35 -11.08
CA GLN A 129 25.33 3.71 -12.01
C GLN A 129 25.05 2.27 -11.58
N ASN A 130 23.97 2.06 -10.82
CA ASN A 130 23.51 0.74 -10.46
C ASN A 130 22.53 0.27 -11.54
N LEU A 131 23.02 -0.62 -12.41
CA LEU A 131 22.19 -1.48 -13.26
C LEU A 131 21.16 -2.20 -12.37
N MET A 132 19.89 -1.82 -12.46
CA MET A 132 18.78 -2.65 -12.01
C MET A 132 18.03 -3.24 -13.19
N VAL A 133 17.87 -4.55 -13.10
CA VAL A 133 17.14 -5.42 -14.02
C VAL A 133 15.72 -4.90 -14.21
N VAL A 134 15.36 -4.60 -15.45
CA VAL A 134 13.97 -4.38 -15.86
C VAL A 134 13.24 -5.72 -15.67
N SER A 135 12.40 -5.83 -14.64
CA SER A 135 11.33 -6.81 -14.71
C SER A 135 10.42 -6.39 -15.87
N ASN A 136 10.17 -7.28 -16.82
CA ASN A 136 9.25 -7.03 -17.95
C ASN A 136 7.79 -6.80 -17.51
N GLU A 137 7.52 -6.85 -16.21
CA GLU A 137 6.19 -6.69 -15.63
C GLU A 137 5.73 -5.24 -15.77
N GLY A 138 4.62 -5.04 -16.49
CA GLY A 138 3.99 -3.73 -16.60
C GLY A 138 4.25 -2.98 -17.92
N ARG A 139 5.18 -3.46 -18.77
CA ARG A 139 5.44 -2.84 -20.09
C ARG A 139 4.23 -2.84 -21.01
N ASP A 140 3.36 -3.84 -20.88
CA ASP A 140 2.13 -3.94 -21.68
C ASP A 140 1.13 -2.82 -21.38
N PHE A 141 1.29 -2.08 -20.29
CA PHE A 141 0.45 -0.92 -19.97
C PHE A 141 1.05 0.40 -20.48
N VAL A 142 2.35 0.44 -20.81
CA VAL A 142 3.04 1.66 -21.25
C VAL A 142 2.52 2.11 -22.60
N GLY A 143 2.16 3.39 -22.72
CA GLY A 143 1.64 4.02 -23.93
C GLY A 143 0.45 4.92 -23.62
N ASP A 144 -0.08 5.53 -24.66
CA ASP A 144 -1.31 6.32 -24.59
C ASP A 144 -2.52 5.44 -24.88
N TRP A 145 -3.61 5.69 -24.16
CA TRP A 145 -4.84 4.90 -24.23
C TRP A 145 -6.05 5.82 -24.25
N ASP A 146 -6.93 5.62 -25.23
CA ASP A 146 -8.26 6.21 -25.21
C ASP A 146 -9.21 5.24 -24.50
N VAL A 147 -9.70 5.66 -23.35
CA VAL A 147 -10.47 4.86 -22.41
C VAL A 147 -11.88 5.43 -22.25
N GLU A 148 -12.86 4.53 -22.21
CA GLU A 148 -14.26 4.83 -21.93
C GLU A 148 -14.69 4.12 -20.64
N ILE A 149 -15.30 4.89 -19.74
CA ILE A 149 -15.79 4.42 -18.45
C ILE A 149 -17.31 4.54 -18.44
N SER A 150 -18.01 3.41 -18.35
CA SER A 150 -19.47 3.38 -18.31
C SER A 150 -19.97 3.69 -16.91
N THR A 151 -20.26 4.97 -16.66
CA THR A 151 -20.80 5.44 -15.38
C THR A 151 -22.34 5.47 -15.42
N PRO A 152 -23.04 5.43 -14.27
CA PRO A 152 -24.52 5.49 -14.23
C PRO A 152 -25.12 6.76 -14.86
N ILE A 153 -24.31 7.80 -15.01
CA ILE A 153 -24.70 9.12 -15.53
C ILE A 153 -24.32 9.28 -17.02
N GLY A 154 -23.66 8.28 -17.62
CA GLY A 154 -23.22 8.29 -19.01
C GLY A 154 -21.80 7.77 -19.19
N ASP A 155 -21.43 7.47 -20.44
CA ASP A 155 -20.07 7.06 -20.78
C ASP A 155 -19.11 8.26 -20.70
N MET A 156 -17.96 8.02 -20.10
CA MET A 156 -16.95 9.04 -19.83
C MET A 156 -15.67 8.71 -20.57
N LYS A 157 -15.24 9.60 -21.47
CA LYS A 157 -14.00 9.45 -22.25
C LYS A 157 -12.82 10.09 -21.55
N VAL A 158 -11.74 9.32 -21.42
CA VAL A 158 -10.51 9.70 -20.70
C VAL A 158 -9.31 9.23 -21.52
N ARG A 159 -8.31 10.09 -21.67
CA ARG A 159 -7.02 9.69 -22.24
C ARG A 159 -6.04 9.36 -21.13
N LEU A 160 -5.58 8.13 -21.04
CA LEU A 160 -4.49 7.75 -20.14
C LEU A 160 -3.16 7.85 -20.88
N SER A 161 -2.13 8.35 -20.21
CA SER A 161 -0.75 8.26 -20.67
C SER A 161 0.04 7.56 -19.59
N ILE A 162 0.61 6.39 -19.90
CA ILE A 162 1.33 5.54 -18.95
C ILE A 162 2.76 5.38 -19.45
N LEU A 163 3.72 5.62 -18.57
CA LEU A 163 5.15 5.56 -18.90
C LEU A 163 5.95 4.94 -17.76
N ILE A 164 7.16 4.50 -18.07
CA ILE A 164 8.15 4.11 -17.06
C ILE A 164 9.16 5.25 -16.96
N ALA A 165 9.18 5.91 -15.81
CA ALA A 165 10.20 6.89 -15.44
C ALA A 165 10.89 6.38 -14.16
N ASP A 166 12.23 6.43 -14.16
CA ASP A 166 13.05 6.01 -13.01
C ASP A 166 12.74 4.58 -12.50
N GLY A 167 12.39 3.69 -13.43
CA GLY A 167 12.06 2.28 -13.12
C GLY A 167 10.66 2.08 -12.51
N LEU A 168 9.85 3.14 -12.36
CA LEU A 168 8.50 3.08 -11.82
C LEU A 168 7.46 3.34 -12.91
N LEU A 169 6.36 2.60 -12.84
CA LEU A 169 5.16 2.88 -13.63
C LEU A 169 4.48 4.15 -13.12
N GLN A 170 4.35 5.13 -13.99
CA GLN A 170 3.66 6.38 -13.75
C GLN A 170 2.62 6.60 -14.83
N GLY A 171 1.68 7.50 -14.56
CA GLY A 171 0.80 7.95 -15.63
C GLY A 171 -0.04 9.15 -15.26
N THR A 172 -0.80 9.60 -16.25
CA THR A 172 -1.77 10.67 -16.13
C THR A 172 -3.09 10.27 -16.79
N ALA A 173 -4.18 10.86 -16.33
CA ALA A 173 -5.48 10.79 -16.98
C ALA A 173 -5.90 12.21 -17.40
N THR A 174 -6.26 12.39 -18.66
CA THR A 174 -6.71 13.66 -19.23
C THR A 174 -8.17 13.54 -19.63
N GLN A 175 -8.99 14.47 -19.13
CA GLN A 175 -10.41 14.56 -19.46
C GLN A 175 -10.79 16.02 -19.69
N GLY A 176 -11.32 16.34 -20.88
CA GLY A 176 -11.80 17.69 -21.18
C GLY A 176 -10.75 18.79 -21.03
N GLY A 177 -9.47 18.46 -21.22
CA GLY A 177 -8.33 19.37 -21.05
C GLY A 177 -7.73 19.41 -19.64
N ASP A 178 -8.38 18.80 -18.65
CA ASP A 178 -7.85 18.68 -17.29
C ASP A 178 -7.03 17.37 -17.19
N THR A 179 -5.73 17.49 -16.89
CA THR A 179 -4.82 16.35 -16.68
C THR A 179 -4.56 16.15 -15.19
N VAL A 180 -4.74 14.91 -14.72
CA VAL A 180 -4.57 14.53 -13.31
C VAL A 180 -3.61 13.33 -13.25
N PRO A 181 -2.61 13.32 -12.35
CA PRO A 181 -1.74 12.17 -12.17
C PRO A 181 -2.51 10.95 -11.66
N LEU A 182 -2.00 9.75 -11.93
CA LEU A 182 -2.47 8.51 -11.30
C LEU A 182 -1.79 8.37 -9.93
N ASP A 183 -2.58 8.19 -8.86
CA ASP A 183 -2.05 8.05 -7.50
C ASP A 183 -1.85 6.57 -7.13
N SER A 184 -0.80 6.26 -6.37
CA SER A 184 -0.55 4.90 -5.82
C SER A 184 -0.55 3.78 -6.88
N VAL A 185 0.02 4.05 -8.05
CA VAL A 185 0.16 3.10 -9.16
C VAL A 185 0.95 1.87 -8.71
N GLN A 186 0.41 0.69 -8.93
CA GLN A 186 1.02 -0.58 -8.55
C GLN A 186 0.52 -1.73 -9.44
N ILE A 187 1.34 -2.78 -9.56
CA ILE A 187 0.92 -4.04 -10.20
C ILE A 187 0.36 -4.97 -9.11
N CYS A 188 -0.87 -5.43 -9.28
CA CYS A 188 -1.54 -6.40 -8.42
C CYS A 188 -1.80 -7.69 -9.22
N GLY A 189 -0.84 -8.61 -9.23
CA GLY A 189 -0.92 -9.79 -10.08
C GLY A 189 -0.75 -9.42 -11.55
N ASP A 190 -1.77 -9.68 -12.38
CA ASP A 190 -1.79 -9.34 -13.81
C ASP A 190 -2.50 -7.99 -14.10
N GLN A 191 -2.85 -7.22 -13.06
CA GLN A 191 -3.58 -5.97 -13.18
C GLN A 191 -2.72 -4.76 -12.81
N LEU A 192 -2.88 -3.67 -13.55
CA LEU A 192 -2.46 -2.35 -13.12
C LEU A 192 -3.56 -1.73 -12.26
N CYS A 193 -3.20 -1.35 -11.04
CA CYS A 193 -4.09 -0.74 -10.07
C CYS A 193 -3.60 0.65 -9.70
N TRP A 194 -4.52 1.61 -9.62
CA TRP A 194 -4.23 2.96 -9.15
C TRP A 194 -5.48 3.59 -8.52
N SER A 195 -5.27 4.68 -7.79
CA SER A 195 -6.34 5.53 -7.28
C SER A 195 -6.28 6.89 -7.96
N GLN A 196 -7.40 7.59 -8.06
CA GLN A 196 -7.41 8.93 -8.61
C GLN A 196 -8.57 9.76 -8.06
N LEU A 197 -8.26 11.01 -7.69
CA LEU A 197 -9.27 12.00 -7.34
C LEU A 197 -9.88 12.60 -8.62
N VAL A 198 -11.11 12.22 -8.93
CA VAL A 198 -11.92 12.86 -9.97
C VAL A 198 -12.66 14.03 -9.34
N ARG A 199 -12.62 15.21 -9.98
CA ARG A 199 -13.24 16.44 -9.45
C ARG A 199 -14.54 16.84 -10.14
N LYS A 200 -14.82 16.31 -11.33
CA LYS A 200 -16.00 16.60 -12.15
C LYS A 200 -16.67 15.30 -12.59
N PRO A 201 -18.02 15.18 -12.53
CA PRO A 201 -18.99 16.17 -12.04
C PRO A 201 -19.06 16.26 -10.50
N LEU A 202 -18.45 15.32 -9.77
CA LEU A 202 -18.38 15.30 -8.31
C LEU A 202 -16.96 14.98 -7.83
N LYS A 203 -16.56 15.49 -6.66
CA LYS A 203 -15.26 15.21 -6.04
C LYS A 203 -15.28 13.82 -5.38
N LEU A 204 -14.68 12.83 -6.02
CA LEU A 204 -14.64 11.44 -5.55
C LEU A 204 -13.30 10.78 -5.87
N THR A 205 -12.82 9.94 -4.96
CA THR A 205 -11.67 9.07 -5.23
C THR A 205 -12.17 7.78 -5.88
N LEU A 206 -11.66 7.49 -7.07
CA LEU A 206 -11.92 6.25 -7.80
C LEU A 206 -10.70 5.33 -7.70
N ASN A 207 -10.95 4.06 -7.44
CA ASN A 207 -9.96 3.00 -7.52
C ASN A 207 -10.16 2.27 -8.85
N PHE A 208 -9.07 2.05 -9.55
CA PHE A 208 -9.04 1.40 -10.85
C PHE A 208 -8.24 0.11 -10.78
N ALA A 209 -8.69 -0.88 -11.55
CA ALA A 209 -7.97 -2.12 -11.78
C ALA A 209 -8.19 -2.54 -13.22
N VAL A 210 -7.11 -2.59 -14.01
CA VAL A 210 -7.18 -2.87 -15.46
C VAL A 210 -6.17 -3.94 -15.87
N ARG A 211 -6.52 -4.67 -16.92
CA ARG A 211 -5.68 -5.63 -17.63
C ARG A 211 -5.52 -5.17 -19.07
N THR A 212 -4.38 -5.47 -19.67
CA THR A 212 -4.15 -5.24 -21.09
C THR A 212 -4.05 -6.56 -21.84
N SER A 213 -4.49 -6.52 -23.09
CA SER A 213 -4.22 -7.56 -24.09
C SER A 213 -3.88 -6.85 -25.39
N LEU A 214 -2.58 -6.82 -25.72
CA LEU A 214 -2.01 -6.12 -26.87
C LEU A 214 -2.38 -4.62 -26.89
N ASN A 215 -3.41 -4.26 -27.67
CA ASN A 215 -3.89 -2.90 -27.89
C ASN A 215 -5.23 -2.62 -27.21
N THR A 216 -5.73 -3.55 -26.39
CA THR A 216 -6.96 -3.38 -25.64
C THR A 216 -6.70 -3.33 -24.14
N MET A 217 -7.42 -2.46 -23.44
CA MET A 217 -7.42 -2.34 -21.99
C MET A 217 -8.83 -2.60 -21.48
N ASN A 218 -8.98 -3.46 -20.47
CA ASN A 218 -10.26 -3.76 -19.86
C ASN A 218 -10.12 -3.78 -18.34
N GLY A 219 -11.11 -3.25 -17.64
CA GLY A 219 -11.06 -3.19 -16.19
C GLY A 219 -12.27 -2.56 -15.56
N THR A 220 -12.06 -2.05 -14.36
CA THR A 220 -13.13 -1.42 -13.58
C THR A 220 -12.66 -0.15 -12.91
N ALA A 221 -13.60 0.76 -12.67
CA ALA A 221 -13.45 1.96 -11.86
C ALA A 221 -14.51 1.95 -10.75
N LYS A 222 -14.10 2.13 -9.49
CA LYS A 222 -15.01 2.03 -8.33
C LYS A 222 -14.79 3.15 -7.32
N ALA A 223 -15.86 3.77 -6.84
CA ALA A 223 -15.83 4.73 -5.74
C ALA A 223 -16.43 4.10 -4.47
N GLY A 224 -15.61 3.87 -3.43
CA GLY A 224 -16.09 3.39 -2.13
C GLY A 224 -17.03 2.17 -2.21
N SER A 225 -18.26 2.32 -1.71
CA SER A 225 -19.31 1.28 -1.70
C SER A 225 -20.15 1.21 -2.98
N LEU A 226 -19.93 2.08 -3.96
CA LEU A 226 -20.70 2.08 -5.21
C LEU A 226 -20.37 0.85 -6.09
N PRO A 227 -21.31 0.41 -6.95
CA PRO A 227 -21.02 -0.59 -7.97
C PRO A 227 -19.84 -0.16 -8.84
N ALA A 228 -19.04 -1.13 -9.26
CA ALA A 228 -17.92 -0.88 -10.16
C ALA A 228 -18.45 -0.53 -11.55
N SER A 229 -17.95 0.58 -12.12
CA SER A 229 -18.15 0.96 -13.51
C SER A 229 -17.19 0.19 -14.40
N ARG A 230 -17.66 -0.24 -15.57
CA ARG A 230 -16.80 -0.91 -16.56
C ARG A 230 -15.86 0.12 -17.18
N LEU A 231 -14.60 -0.27 -17.38
CA LEU A 231 -13.59 0.50 -18.09
C LEU A 231 -13.12 -0.32 -19.29
N THR A 232 -13.15 0.27 -20.49
CA THR A 232 -12.61 -0.32 -21.71
C THR A 232 -11.80 0.72 -22.46
N GLY A 233 -10.70 0.35 -23.10
CA GLY A 233 -9.89 1.30 -23.86
C GLY A 233 -9.08 0.65 -24.96
N ASN A 234 -8.64 1.48 -25.90
CA ASN A 234 -7.77 1.09 -27.00
C ASN A 234 -6.49 1.91 -26.94
N ARG A 235 -5.37 1.27 -27.27
CA ARG A 235 -4.09 1.94 -27.41
C ARG A 235 -4.15 2.95 -28.55
N VAL A 236 -3.53 4.11 -28.34
CA VAL A 236 -3.33 5.13 -29.37
C VAL A 236 -1.95 4.88 -29.98
N ASP A 237 -1.92 4.75 -31.31
CA ASP A 237 -0.69 4.60 -32.10
C ASP A 237 0.08 5.94 -32.22
#